data_AF-A0A3M7RR69-F1
#
_entry.id   AF-A0A3M7RR69-F1
#
_cell.length_a   1.000
_cell.length_b   1.000
_cell.length_c   1.000
_cell.angle_alpha   90.00
_cell.angle_beta   90.00
_cell.angle_gamma   90.00
#
_symmetry.space_group_name_H-M   'P 1'
#
loop_
_entity.id
_entity.type
_entity.pdbx_description
1 polymer ?
#
loop_
_entity_poly.entity_id
_entity_poly.type
_entity_poly.pdbx_seq_one_letter_code
_entity_poly.pdbx_strand_id
1 'polypeptide(L)'
;MEKLGPYPCSSKPFWKKINRLKTNNVNSKIPTLITDEKEFKTDKEKRDLFRSIFCKTFSIENSIDSNEDFKNINSYIYNKNYLEQYSNNESFFPVITLDELKKTIKKIKKDSSAGPDSKRRE
;
A
#
# COMPACT_ATOMS: atom_id res chain seq x y z
N MET A 1 -14.30 44.83 26.47
CA MET A 1 -13.29 43.77 26.27
C MET A 1 -14.01 42.44 26.28
N GLU A 2 -14.15 41.80 25.12
CA GLU A 2 -14.81 40.49 25.01
C GLU A 2 -13.99 39.42 25.73
N LYS A 3 -14.65 38.65 26.61
CA LYS A 3 -14.02 37.54 27.33
C LYS A 3 -13.86 36.37 26.36
N LEU A 4 -12.61 36.12 25.93
CA LEU A 4 -12.26 34.89 25.23
C LEU A 4 -12.47 33.71 26.20
N GLY A 5 -13.17 32.66 25.74
CA GLY A 5 -13.51 31.48 26.55
C GLY A 5 -12.29 30.74 27.12
N PRO A 6 -12.49 29.60 27.81
CA PRO A 6 -11.47 28.95 28.66
C PRO A 6 -10.17 28.57 27.95
N TYR A 7 -10.15 28.55 26.61
CA TYR A 7 -8.97 28.30 25.80
C TYR A 7 -8.81 29.40 24.73
N PRO A 8 -8.24 30.57 25.06
CA PRO A 8 -7.95 31.58 24.07
C PRO A 8 -6.93 31.05 23.06
N CYS A 9 -7.18 31.28 21.76
CA CYS A 9 -6.25 30.89 20.70
C CYS A 9 -4.87 31.50 20.96
N SER A 10 -3.83 30.66 20.92
CA SER A 10 -2.45 31.07 21.22
C SER A 10 -2.04 32.32 20.41
N SER A 11 -1.50 33.32 21.10
CA SER A 11 -1.02 34.58 20.52
C SER A 11 0.34 34.46 19.81
N LYS A 12 1.00 33.29 19.89
CA LYS A 12 2.30 33.06 19.25
C LYS A 12 2.18 33.17 17.72
N PRO A 13 3.13 33.81 17.02
CA PRO A 13 3.05 34.06 15.57
C PRO A 13 2.82 32.79 14.74
N PHE A 14 3.49 31.69 15.11
CA PHE A 14 3.33 30.38 14.49
C PHE A 14 1.88 29.89 14.57
N TRP A 15 1.31 29.83 15.77
CA TRP A 15 -0.06 29.36 15.99
C TRP A 15 -1.10 30.33 15.44
N LYS A 16 -0.83 31.64 15.43
CA LYS A 16 -1.69 32.64 14.78
C LYS A 16 -1.79 32.41 13.27
N LYS A 17 -0.68 32.04 12.61
CA LYS A 17 -0.66 31.70 11.18
C LYS A 17 -1.44 30.41 10.89
N ILE A 18 -1.24 29.38 11.71
CA ILE A 18 -1.98 28.10 11.60
C ILE A 18 -3.47 28.29 11.85
N ASN A 19 -3.85 29.03 12.91
CA ASN A 19 -5.25 29.26 13.26
C ASN A 19 -5.96 30.13 12.22
N ARG A 20 -5.28 31.12 11.63
CA ARG A 20 -5.82 31.91 10.50
C ARG A 20 -6.12 31.06 9.27
N LEU A 21 -5.31 30.03 9.00
CA LEU A 21 -5.57 29.08 7.91
C LEU A 21 -6.78 28.18 8.23
N LYS A 22 -6.98 27.79 9.49
CA LYS A 22 -8.13 26.98 9.92
C LYS A 22 -9.46 27.74 9.86
N THR A 23 -9.46 29.05 10.11
CA THR A 23 -10.69 29.87 10.10
C THR A 23 -11.21 30.19 8.71
N ASN A 24 -10.44 29.90 7.66
CA ASN A 24 -10.97 29.89 6.30
C ASN A 24 -11.75 28.60 6.11
N ASN A 25 -12.97 28.58 6.67
CA ASN A 25 -14.03 27.65 6.25
C ASN A 25 -14.37 27.98 4.80
N VAL A 26 -13.50 27.57 3.88
CA VAL A 26 -13.91 27.30 2.51
C VAL A 26 -15.00 26.28 2.68
N ASN A 27 -16.25 26.68 2.42
CA ASN A 27 -17.42 25.81 2.41
C ASN A 27 -16.99 24.45 1.85
N SER A 28 -16.75 23.47 2.73
CA SER A 28 -16.33 22.13 2.33
C SER A 28 -17.54 21.35 1.82
N LYS A 29 -18.41 22.04 1.10
CA LYS A 29 -19.48 21.43 0.36
C LYS A 29 -18.78 20.74 -0.79
N ILE A 30 -18.69 19.41 -0.68
CA ILE A 30 -18.32 18.54 -1.78
C ILE A 30 -19.09 19.04 -3.01
N PRO A 31 -18.41 19.37 -4.12
CA PRO A 31 -19.06 19.86 -5.34
C PRO A 31 -20.30 19.03 -5.67
N THR A 32 -21.34 19.69 -6.17
CA THR A 32 -22.53 18.98 -6.66
C THR A 32 -22.07 18.07 -7.79
N LEU A 33 -22.27 16.77 -7.58
CA LEU A 33 -21.91 15.77 -8.56
C LEU A 33 -23.07 15.67 -9.53
N ILE A 34 -22.83 16.06 -10.79
CA ILE A 34 -23.78 15.91 -11.89
C ILE A 34 -23.24 14.78 -12.77
N THR A 35 -24.03 13.73 -12.94
CA THR A 35 -23.68 12.58 -13.80
C THR A 35 -24.96 12.13 -14.50
N ASP A 36 -24.90 11.89 -15.81
CA ASP A 36 -26.05 11.49 -16.64
C ASP A 36 -27.28 12.40 -16.44
N GLU A 37 -27.06 13.72 -16.47
CA GLU A 37 -28.10 14.76 -16.26
C GLU A 37 -28.80 14.73 -14.89
N LYS A 38 -28.33 13.89 -13.95
CA LYS A 38 -28.86 13.77 -12.61
C LYS A 38 -27.95 14.45 -11.60
N GLU A 39 -28.53 15.33 -10.78
CA GLU A 39 -27.83 16.04 -9.71
C GLU A 39 -27.90 15.25 -8.40
N PHE A 40 -26.76 14.90 -7.81
CA PHE A 40 -26.67 14.19 -6.54
C PHE A 40 -26.32 15.19 -5.42
N LYS A 41 -27.32 15.55 -4.62
CA LYS A 41 -27.24 16.62 -3.61
C LYS A 41 -26.82 16.11 -2.24
N THR A 42 -27.26 14.91 -1.86
CA THR A 42 -27.02 14.37 -0.52
C THR A 42 -25.76 13.50 -0.46
N ASP A 43 -25.10 13.45 0.69
CA ASP A 43 -23.90 12.61 0.86
C ASP A 43 -24.21 11.11 0.72
N LYS A 44 -25.43 10.70 1.09
CA LYS A 44 -25.92 9.34 0.91
C LYS A 44 -25.95 8.96 -0.58
N GLU A 45 -26.55 9.81 -1.40
CA GLU A 45 -26.62 9.65 -2.85
C GLU A 45 -25.23 9.57 -3.49
N LYS A 46 -24.32 10.47 -3.10
CA LYS A 46 -22.93 10.46 -3.59
C LYS A 46 -22.20 9.17 -3.23
N ARG A 47 -22.35 8.71 -1.98
CA ARG A 47 -21.75 7.45 -1.51
C ARG A 47 -22.30 6.25 -2.27
N ASP A 48 -23.61 6.20 -2.46
CA ASP A 48 -24.27 5.08 -3.12
C ASP A 48 -23.88 5.03 -4.62
N LEU A 49 -23.75 6.19 -5.29
CA LEU A 49 -23.21 6.30 -6.64
C LEU A 49 -21.75 5.84 -6.71
N PHE A 50 -20.89 6.32 -5.82
CA PHE A 50 -19.49 5.91 -5.77
C PHE A 50 -19.36 4.40 -5.56
N ARG A 51 -20.15 3.83 -4.64
CA ARG A 51 -20.22 2.39 -4.40
C ARG A 51 -20.63 1.64 -5.66
N SER A 52 -21.65 2.10 -6.37
CA SER A 52 -22.10 1.49 -7.62
C SER A 52 -21.00 1.48 -8.68
N ILE A 53 -20.34 2.63 -8.90
CA ILE A 53 -19.23 2.76 -9.85
C ILE A 53 -18.09 1.82 -9.45
N PHE A 54 -17.67 1.86 -8.18
CA PHE A 54 -16.60 1.02 -7.64
C PHE A 54 -16.91 -0.47 -7.79
N CYS A 55 -18.12 -0.90 -7.42
CA CYS A 55 -18.54 -2.27 -7.64
C CYS A 55 -18.51 -2.60 -9.12
N LYS A 56 -19.00 -1.75 -10.02
CA LYS A 56 -18.96 -2.01 -11.47
C LYS A 56 -17.54 -2.12 -12.02
N THR A 57 -16.61 -1.24 -11.62
CA THR A 57 -15.21 -1.29 -12.10
C THR A 57 -14.45 -2.50 -11.58
N PHE A 58 -14.72 -2.93 -10.34
CA PHE A 58 -13.97 -4.00 -9.68
C PHE A 58 -14.77 -5.30 -9.49
N SER A 59 -15.94 -5.43 -10.11
CA SER A 59 -16.69 -6.68 -10.11
C SER A 59 -16.00 -7.71 -10.99
N ILE A 60 -15.89 -8.92 -10.44
CA ILE A 60 -15.31 -10.11 -11.06
C ILE A 60 -16.05 -10.49 -12.36
N GLU A 61 -17.29 -10.05 -12.54
CA GLU A 61 -18.01 -10.25 -13.81
C GLU A 61 -17.38 -9.50 -15.00
N ASN A 62 -16.64 -8.39 -14.74
CA ASN A 62 -15.79 -7.73 -15.73
C ASN A 62 -14.35 -8.26 -15.74
N SER A 63 -13.96 -9.14 -14.81
CA SER A 63 -12.80 -10.00 -15.00
C SER A 63 -13.23 -11.15 -15.92
N ILE A 64 -13.50 -10.77 -17.17
CA ILE A 64 -13.36 -11.66 -18.30
C ILE A 64 -11.98 -12.30 -18.08
N ASP A 65 -12.00 -13.60 -17.78
CA ASP A 65 -11.31 -14.71 -18.41
C ASP A 65 -10.28 -14.45 -19.56
N SER A 66 -9.70 -13.24 -19.62
CA SER A 66 -8.84 -12.67 -20.65
C SER A 66 -7.49 -12.22 -20.10
N ASN A 67 -7.12 -12.63 -18.88
CA ASN A 67 -5.70 -12.67 -18.57
C ASN A 67 -5.14 -13.95 -19.20
N GLU A 68 -4.86 -13.87 -20.50
CA GLU A 68 -4.02 -14.81 -21.22
C GLU A 68 -2.76 -15.12 -20.38
N ASP A 69 -2.23 -14.11 -19.69
CA ASP A 69 -1.13 -14.20 -18.74
C ASP A 69 -1.40 -15.18 -17.58
N PHE A 70 -2.59 -15.16 -16.96
CA PHE A 70 -2.91 -16.10 -15.88
C PHE A 70 -3.15 -17.52 -16.39
N LYS A 71 -3.75 -17.69 -17.57
CA LYS A 71 -3.89 -19.01 -18.23
C LYS A 71 -2.51 -19.56 -18.63
N ASN A 72 -1.62 -18.70 -19.14
CA ASN A 72 -0.25 -19.05 -19.50
C ASN A 72 0.61 -19.39 -18.28
N ILE A 73 0.50 -18.64 -17.19
CA ILE A 73 1.20 -18.93 -15.92
C ILE A 73 0.74 -20.27 -15.36
N ASN A 74 -0.57 -20.50 -15.29
CA ASN A 74 -1.09 -21.78 -14.80
C ASN A 74 -0.67 -22.94 -15.70
N SER A 75 -0.77 -22.79 -17.03
CA SER A 75 -0.25 -23.77 -17.99
C SER A 75 1.25 -24.04 -17.79
N TYR A 76 2.06 -23.00 -17.61
CA TYR A 76 3.50 -23.12 -17.35
C TYR A 76 3.81 -23.83 -16.02
N ILE A 77 3.05 -23.56 -14.96
CA ILE A 77 3.17 -24.23 -13.66
C ILE A 77 2.74 -25.70 -13.76
N TYR A 78 1.59 -25.99 -14.39
CA TYR A 78 1.06 -27.35 -14.51
C TYR A 78 1.90 -28.25 -15.42
N ASN A 79 2.43 -27.69 -16.51
CA ASN A 79 3.32 -28.42 -17.41
C ASN A 79 4.71 -28.66 -16.81
N LYS A 80 5.04 -28.10 -15.63
CA LYS A 80 6.31 -28.28 -14.93
C LYS A 80 7.57 -27.99 -15.78
N ASN A 81 7.43 -27.29 -16.90
CA ASN A 81 8.53 -26.98 -17.83
C ASN A 81 9.68 -26.22 -17.14
N TYR A 82 9.40 -25.48 -16.07
CA TYR A 82 10.42 -24.83 -15.25
C TYR A 82 11.38 -25.83 -14.58
N LEU A 83 10.94 -27.05 -14.24
CA LEU A 83 11.81 -28.08 -13.65
C LEU A 83 12.82 -28.63 -14.66
N GLU A 84 12.47 -28.66 -15.94
CA GLU A 84 13.39 -29.08 -17.01
C GLU A 84 14.52 -28.06 -17.21
N GLN A 85 14.22 -26.76 -17.05
CA GLN A 85 15.25 -25.72 -17.06
C GLN A 85 16.22 -25.87 -15.89
N TYR A 86 15.77 -26.28 -14.71
CA TYR A 86 16.67 -26.56 -13.58
C TYR A 86 17.46 -27.87 -13.72
N SER A 87 16.91 -28.85 -14.43
CA SER A 87 17.53 -30.17 -14.60
C SER A 87 18.58 -30.19 -15.73
N ASN A 88 18.37 -29.39 -16.78
CA ASN A 88 19.20 -29.38 -17.98
C ASN A 88 20.23 -28.24 -18.03
N ASN A 89 20.15 -27.26 -17.12
CA ASN A 89 21.21 -26.29 -16.96
C ASN A 89 22.35 -26.95 -16.17
N GLU A 90 23.44 -27.32 -16.86
CA GLU A 90 24.74 -27.48 -16.20
C GLU A 90 24.93 -26.25 -15.31
N SER A 91 24.98 -26.49 -14.00
CA SER A 91 24.86 -25.44 -13.01
C SER A 91 25.99 -24.43 -13.19
N PHE A 92 25.70 -23.26 -13.76
CA PHE A 92 26.63 -22.13 -13.90
C PHE A 92 27.14 -21.64 -12.53
N PHE A 93 26.51 -22.10 -11.45
CA PHE A 93 26.90 -21.85 -10.08
C PHE A 93 27.16 -23.18 -9.38
N PRO A 94 28.21 -23.28 -8.57
CA PRO A 94 28.46 -24.48 -7.77
C PRO A 94 27.25 -24.77 -6.89
N VAL A 95 26.85 -26.05 -6.84
CA VAL A 95 25.78 -26.52 -5.96
C VAL A 95 26.18 -26.23 -4.52
N ILE A 96 25.58 -25.20 -3.90
CA ILE A 96 25.86 -24.85 -2.51
C ILE A 96 25.22 -25.91 -1.61
N THR A 97 26.06 -26.61 -0.85
CA THR A 97 25.57 -27.64 0.08
C THR A 97 25.00 -27.01 1.35
N LEU A 98 24.08 -27.74 2.00
CA LEU A 98 23.53 -27.33 3.30
C LEU A 98 24.64 -27.10 4.35
N ASP A 99 25.71 -27.88 4.29
CA ASP A 99 26.83 -27.77 5.22
C ASP A 99 27.72 -26.54 4.95
N GLU A 100 27.91 -26.16 3.69
CA GLU A 100 28.55 -24.89 3.34
C GLU A 100 27.74 -23.70 3.84
N LEU A 101 26.42 -23.73 3.68
CA LEU A 101 25.53 -22.69 4.21
C LEU A 101 25.60 -22.61 5.73
N LYS A 102 25.63 -23.74 6.43
CA LYS A 102 25.80 -23.76 7.90
C LYS A 102 27.15 -23.18 8.32
N LYS A 103 28.23 -23.51 7.60
CA LYS A 103 29.57 -22.98 7.87
C LYS A 103 29.65 -21.48 7.63
N THR A 104 29.08 -20.97 6.53
CA THR A 104 29.07 -19.54 6.21
C THR A 104 28.25 -18.75 7.22
N ILE A 105 27.08 -19.23 7.63
CA ILE A 105 26.26 -18.60 8.68
C ILE A 105 27.02 -18.55 10.01
N LYS A 106 27.70 -19.64 10.42
CA LYS A 106 28.51 -19.66 11.64
C LYS A 106 29.65 -18.64 11.58
N LYS A 107 30.31 -18.53 10.42
CA LYS A 107 31.38 -17.55 10.18
C LYS A 107 30.85 -16.13 10.27
N ILE A 108 29.74 -15.82 9.58
CA ILE A 108 29.09 -14.50 9.62
C ILE A 108 28.71 -14.13 11.07
N LYS A 109 28.12 -15.05 11.84
CA LYS A 109 27.78 -14.79 13.25
C LYS A 109 29.00 -14.49 14.14
N LYS A 110 30.15 -15.10 13.83
CA LYS A 110 31.39 -14.90 14.58
C LYS A 110 32.09 -13.58 14.20
N ASP A 111 32.10 -13.28 12.90
CA ASP A 111 32.89 -12.19 12.33
C ASP A 111 32.07 -10.88 12.22
N SER A 112 30.73 -10.93 12.40
CA SER A 112 29.89 -9.74 12.35
C SER A 112 29.87 -9.00 13.69
N SER A 113 30.11 -7.69 13.63
CA SER A 113 29.77 -6.78 14.71
C SER A 113 28.26 -6.81 14.97
N ALA A 114 27.87 -6.62 16.22
CA ALA A 114 26.46 -6.49 16.58
C ALA A 114 25.85 -5.27 15.85
N GLY A 115 24.69 -5.48 15.21
CA GLY A 115 23.99 -4.41 14.50
C GLY A 115 23.43 -3.36 15.47
N PRO A 116 23.04 -2.17 14.98
CA PRO A 116 22.51 -1.09 15.82
C PRO A 116 21.24 -1.48 16.60
N ASP A 117 20.52 -2.51 16.15
CA ASP A 117 19.35 -3.07 16.84
C ASP A 117 19.70 -4.06 17.97
N SER A 118 20.99 -4.33 18.21
CA SER A 118 21.40 -5.16 19.35
C SER A 118 21.15 -4.37 20.64
N LYS A 119 19.94 -4.53 21.18
CA LYS A 119 19.64 -4.11 22.55
C LYS A 119 20.68 -4.73 23.47
N ARG A 120 21.42 -3.91 24.21
CA ARG A 120 22.16 -4.37 25.38
C ARG A 120 21.13 -5.07 26.27
N ARG A 121 21.28 -6.38 26.45
CA ARG A 121 20.66 -7.05 27.59
C ARG A 121 21.45 -6.55 28.80
N GLU A 122 20.81 -5.70 29.59
CA GLU A 122 21.20 -5.46 30.98
C GLU A 122 21.07 -6.75 31.79
#